data_AF-A0A0E4GVC2-F1
#
_entry.id   AF-A0A0E4GVC2-F1
#
_cell.length_a   1.000
_cell.length_b   1.000
_cell.length_c   1.000
_cell.angle_alpha   90.00
_cell.angle_beta   90.00
_cell.angle_gamma   90.00
#
_symmetry.space_group_name_H-M   'P 1'
#
loop_
_entity.id
_entity.type
_entity.pdbx_description
1 polymer ?
#
loop_
_entity_poly.entity_id
_entity_poly.type
_entity_poly.pdbx_seq_one_letter_code
_entity_poly.pdbx_strand_id
1 'polypeptide(L)'
;MSKSSRRAVFGMIAGCVLGVGIAPTAVASPDPCSASGVAATASGVLNSASGYLDGHPDANNVLTAAVNQSPADAKASVRGYFLSHPGEALELKGIAQPLLDLRSRCNTSVSPDQLAALFNALSN
;
A
#
# COMPACT_ATOMS: atom_id res chain seq x y z
N MET A 1 6.52 0.65 69.23
CA MET A 1 7.67 -0.29 69.25
C MET A 1 7.27 -1.56 68.51
N SER A 2 7.90 -1.85 67.36
CA SER A 2 8.60 -3.12 67.05
C SER A 2 8.81 -3.23 65.54
N LYS A 3 10.07 -3.40 65.13
CA LYS A 3 10.49 -3.73 63.75
C LYS A 3 10.39 -5.24 63.55
N SER A 4 10.02 -5.71 62.37
CA SER A 4 10.48 -7.03 61.91
C SER A 4 10.54 -7.11 60.38
N SER A 5 11.76 -7.03 59.85
CA SER A 5 12.10 -7.44 58.50
C SER A 5 12.33 -8.94 58.47
N ARG A 6 11.83 -9.66 57.46
CA ARG A 6 12.53 -10.83 56.91
C ARG A 6 12.35 -10.90 55.38
N ARG A 7 13.48 -10.79 54.69
CA ARG A 7 13.68 -11.20 53.29
C ARG A 7 13.66 -12.73 53.25
N ALA A 8 13.01 -13.31 52.24
CA ALA A 8 13.30 -14.67 51.80
C ALA A 8 13.27 -14.69 50.26
N VAL A 9 14.26 -15.41 49.74
CA VAL A 9 14.73 -15.47 48.37
C VAL A 9 14.52 -16.91 47.87
N PHE A 10 14.42 -17.09 46.55
CA PHE A 10 14.41 -18.34 45.77
C PHE A 10 13.15 -19.22 45.81
N GLY A 11 12.53 -19.32 44.63
CA GLY A 11 11.71 -20.44 44.20
C GLY A 11 11.89 -20.61 42.69
N MET A 12 12.83 -21.46 42.28
CA MET A 12 13.03 -21.88 40.90
C MET A 12 12.57 -23.34 40.75
N ILE A 13 12.08 -23.68 39.55
CA ILE A 13 11.81 -25.02 38.98
C ILE A 13 10.56 -25.72 39.60
N ALA A 14 9.65 -26.40 38.89
CA ALA A 14 9.61 -26.94 37.54
C ALA A 14 8.13 -27.12 37.13
N GLY A 15 7.76 -26.68 35.93
CA GLY A 15 6.47 -26.98 35.33
C GLY A 15 6.66 -27.31 33.85
N CYS A 16 7.06 -28.54 33.55
CA CYS A 16 7.08 -29.06 32.19
C CYS A 16 5.63 -29.23 31.71
N VAL A 17 5.09 -28.22 31.03
CA VAL A 17 3.90 -28.35 30.21
C VAL A 17 4.37 -28.59 28.77
N LEU A 18 4.30 -29.85 28.34
CA LEU A 18 4.41 -30.24 26.94
C LEU A 18 3.15 -29.75 26.21
N GLY A 19 3.22 -28.53 25.71
CA GLY A 19 2.31 -28.00 24.70
C GLY A 19 3.19 -27.34 23.64
N VAL A 20 2.97 -27.71 22.38
CA VAL A 20 3.63 -27.10 21.21
C VAL A 20 3.26 -25.61 21.20
N GLY A 21 4.07 -24.81 21.89
CA GLY A 21 4.09 -23.37 21.74
C GLY A 21 4.81 -23.07 20.44
N ILE A 22 4.08 -23.12 19.33
CA ILE A 22 4.38 -22.17 18.26
C ILE A 22 4.20 -20.79 18.90
N ALA A 23 5.28 -20.26 19.48
CA ALA A 23 5.35 -18.84 19.72
C ALA A 23 4.95 -18.20 18.39
N PRO A 24 3.98 -17.26 18.34
CA PRO A 24 3.80 -16.49 17.14
C PRO A 24 5.17 -15.89 16.88
N THR A 25 5.87 -16.40 15.86
CA THR A 25 6.98 -15.68 15.30
C THR A 25 6.36 -14.34 14.97
N ALA A 26 6.81 -13.29 15.64
CA ALA A 26 6.49 -11.95 15.24
C ALA A 26 7.09 -11.81 13.83
N VAL A 27 6.34 -12.26 12.83
CA VAL A 27 6.59 -11.89 11.44
C VAL A 27 6.44 -10.38 11.49
N ALA A 28 7.57 -9.68 11.43
CA ALA A 28 7.54 -8.25 11.24
C ALA A 28 6.63 -8.03 10.04
N SER A 29 5.48 -7.37 10.23
CA SER A 29 4.61 -7.06 9.11
C SER A 29 5.49 -6.36 8.07
N PRO A 30 5.45 -6.79 6.80
CA PRO A 30 6.36 -6.28 5.79
C PRO A 30 6.35 -4.76 5.81
N ASP A 31 7.54 -4.15 5.87
CA ASP A 31 7.68 -2.70 5.95
C ASP A 31 6.90 -2.08 4.79
N PRO A 32 5.83 -1.30 5.06
CA PRO A 32 5.01 -0.72 4.00
C PRO A 32 5.83 0.24 3.11
N CYS A 33 6.93 0.78 3.63
CA CYS A 33 7.82 1.67 2.91
C CYS A 33 8.93 0.94 2.14
N SER A 34 9.07 -0.38 2.32
CA SER A 34 9.95 -1.19 1.48
C SER A 34 9.40 -1.28 0.05
N ALA A 35 10.28 -1.57 -0.92
CA ALA A 35 9.87 -1.74 -2.32
C ALA A 35 8.76 -2.80 -2.49
N SER A 36 8.81 -3.90 -1.73
CA SER A 36 7.76 -4.93 -1.73
C SER A 36 6.46 -4.47 -1.08
N GLY A 37 6.52 -3.64 -0.03
CA GLY A 37 5.34 -3.02 0.57
C GLY A 37 4.63 -2.03 -0.34
N VAL A 38 5.41 -1.19 -1.03
CA VAL A 38 4.91 -0.26 -2.07
C VAL A 38 4.28 -1.04 -3.21
N ALA A 39 4.96 -2.05 -3.73
CA ALA A 39 4.44 -2.90 -4.81
C ALA A 39 3.14 -3.61 -4.41
N ALA A 40 3.07 -4.19 -3.21
CA ALA A 40 1.85 -4.85 -2.72
C ALA A 40 0.66 -3.87 -2.64
N THR A 41 0.89 -2.64 -2.15
CA THR A 41 -0.14 -1.60 -2.10
C THR A 41 -0.57 -1.19 -3.50
N ALA A 42 0.38 -0.97 -4.41
CA ALA A 42 0.10 -0.63 -5.80
C ALA A 42 -0.70 -1.72 -6.50
N SER A 43 -0.34 -2.99 -6.33
CA SER A 43 -1.09 -4.13 -6.89
C SER A 43 -2.54 -4.17 -6.41
N GLY A 44 -2.78 -3.92 -5.12
CA GLY A 44 -4.14 -3.87 -4.57
C GLY A 44 -4.97 -2.73 -5.15
N VAL A 45 -4.38 -1.54 -5.29
CA VAL A 45 -5.03 -0.38 -5.93
C VAL A 45 -5.30 -0.63 -7.40
N LEU A 46 -4.35 -1.19 -8.15
CA LEU A 46 -4.53 -1.51 -9.56
C LEU A 46 -5.60 -2.58 -9.79
N ASN A 47 -5.67 -3.60 -8.93
CA ASN A 47 -6.73 -4.60 -9.00
C ASN A 47 -8.11 -3.98 -8.75
N SER A 48 -8.21 -3.08 -7.77
CA SER A 48 -9.46 -2.36 -7.49
C SER A 48 -9.85 -1.42 -8.64
N ALA A 49 -8.88 -0.73 -9.23
CA ALA A 49 -9.08 0.11 -10.40
C ALA A 49 -9.54 -0.72 -11.62
N SER A 50 -8.97 -1.92 -11.84
CA SER A 50 -9.42 -2.82 -12.90
C SER A 50 -10.90 -3.15 -12.77
N GLY A 51 -11.34 -3.60 -11.59
CA GLY A 51 -12.76 -3.91 -11.36
C GLY A 51 -13.68 -2.70 -11.50
N TYR A 52 -13.22 -1.51 -11.11
CA TYR A 52 -13.97 -0.27 -11.35
C TYR A 52 -14.10 0.05 -12.83
N LEU A 53 -13.00 -0.01 -13.59
CA LEU A 53 -12.97 0.32 -15.01
C LEU A 53 -13.76 -0.68 -15.87
N ASP A 54 -13.81 -1.95 -15.49
CA ASP A 54 -14.69 -2.94 -16.13
C ASP A 54 -16.17 -2.59 -15.98
N GLY A 55 -16.55 -1.93 -14.87
CA GLY A 55 -17.89 -1.38 -14.65
C GLY A 55 -18.15 0.00 -15.27
N HIS A 56 -17.11 0.69 -15.73
CA HIS A 56 -17.16 2.06 -16.26
C HIS A 56 -16.52 2.14 -17.65
N PRO A 57 -17.21 1.66 -18.69
CA PRO A 57 -16.63 1.55 -20.04
C PRO A 57 -16.19 2.89 -20.62
N ASP A 58 -16.90 3.98 -20.31
CA ASP A 58 -16.54 5.32 -20.80
C ASP A 58 -15.22 5.81 -20.20
N ALA A 59 -15.04 5.67 -18.88
CA ALA A 59 -13.79 5.98 -18.20
C ALA A 59 -12.63 5.11 -18.71
N ASN A 60 -12.89 3.82 -18.88
CA ASN A 60 -11.91 2.88 -19.42
C ASN A 60 -11.45 3.26 -20.83
N ASN A 61 -12.40 3.64 -21.70
CA ASN A 61 -12.12 4.07 -23.06
C ASN A 61 -11.28 5.36 -23.09
N VAL A 62 -11.62 6.36 -22.28
CA VAL A 62 -10.86 7.62 -22.21
C VAL A 62 -9.45 7.38 -21.71
N LEU A 63 -9.28 6.59 -20.64
CA LEU A 63 -7.97 6.28 -20.09
C LEU A 63 -7.12 5.42 -21.05
N THR A 64 -7.74 4.47 -21.75
CA THR A 64 -7.07 3.65 -22.78
C THR A 64 -6.62 4.49 -23.97
N ALA A 65 -7.48 5.39 -24.46
CA ALA A 65 -7.13 6.29 -25.56
C ALA A 65 -5.98 7.23 -25.19
N ALA A 66 -5.97 7.72 -23.94
CA ALA A 66 -4.93 8.62 -23.44
C ALA A 66 -3.51 8.03 -23.48
N VAL A 67 -3.35 6.71 -23.45
CA VAL A 67 -2.04 6.03 -23.53
C VAL A 67 -1.30 6.33 -24.84
N ASN A 68 -2.04 6.51 -25.94
CA ASN A 68 -1.47 6.76 -27.27
C ASN A 68 -1.39 8.26 -27.62
N GLN A 69 -1.81 9.13 -26.71
CA GLN A 69 -1.84 10.58 -26.93
C GLN A 69 -0.52 11.23 -26.51
N SER A 70 -0.29 12.46 -26.99
CA SER A 70 0.77 13.29 -26.41
C SER A 70 0.47 13.56 -24.93
N PRO A 71 1.48 13.76 -24.06
CA PRO A 71 1.25 14.01 -22.64
C PRO A 71 0.31 15.19 -22.35
N ALA A 72 0.31 16.21 -23.22
CA ALA A 72 -0.58 17.35 -23.11
C ALA A 72 -2.03 16.97 -23.44
N ASP A 73 -2.25 16.23 -24.53
CA ASP A 73 -3.57 15.80 -24.98
C ASP A 73 -4.19 14.76 -24.05
N ALA A 74 -3.37 13.82 -23.54
CA ALA A 74 -3.77 12.86 -22.52
C ALA A 74 -4.31 13.56 -21.27
N LYS A 75 -3.56 14.54 -20.76
CA LYS A 75 -3.96 15.32 -19.60
C LYS A 75 -5.24 16.12 -19.85
N ALA A 76 -5.39 16.70 -21.03
CA ALA A 76 -6.58 17.45 -21.41
C ALA A 76 -7.81 16.54 -21.53
N SER A 77 -7.68 15.40 -22.22
CA SER A 77 -8.77 14.43 -22.44
C SER A 77 -9.28 13.85 -21.13
N VAL A 78 -8.37 13.36 -20.28
CA VAL A 78 -8.70 12.81 -18.97
C VAL A 78 -9.37 13.87 -18.08
N ARG A 79 -8.83 15.09 -18.05
CA ARG A 79 -9.43 16.18 -17.27
C ARG A 79 -10.82 16.55 -17.79
N GLY A 80 -11.00 16.67 -19.11
CA GLY A 80 -12.28 17.01 -19.71
C GLY A 80 -13.37 15.98 -19.36
N TYR A 81 -13.03 14.70 -19.40
CA TYR A 81 -13.92 13.62 -18.99
C TYR A 81 -14.34 13.73 -17.52
N PHE A 82 -13.38 13.81 -16.59
CA PHE A 82 -13.67 13.86 -15.16
C PHE A 82 -14.27 15.17 -14.66
N LEU A 83 -14.16 16.27 -15.42
CA LEU A 83 -14.93 17.49 -15.14
C LEU A 83 -16.44 17.28 -15.38
N SER A 84 -16.80 16.42 -16.33
CA SER A 84 -18.20 16.07 -16.61
C SER A 84 -18.69 14.90 -15.75
N HIS A 85 -17.76 14.13 -15.17
CA HIS A 85 -18.03 12.95 -14.32
C HIS A 85 -17.35 13.09 -12.95
N PRO A 86 -17.78 14.07 -12.11
CA PRO A 86 -17.13 14.33 -10.83
C PRO A 86 -17.31 13.19 -9.81
N GLY A 87 -18.39 12.40 -9.92
CA GLY A 87 -18.60 11.20 -9.08
C GLY A 87 -17.51 10.16 -9.31
N GLU A 88 -17.28 9.82 -10.58
CA GLU A 88 -16.25 8.87 -10.98
C GLU A 88 -14.84 9.32 -10.59
N ALA A 89 -14.58 10.62 -10.67
CA ALA A 89 -13.32 11.21 -10.21
C ALA A 89 -13.10 11.00 -8.70
N LEU A 90 -14.16 11.11 -7.90
CA LEU A 90 -14.10 10.87 -6.46
C LEU A 90 -13.91 9.39 -6.14
N GLU A 91 -14.57 8.50 -6.89
CA GLU A 91 -14.43 7.05 -6.72
C GLU A 91 -13.03 6.57 -7.06
N LEU A 92 -12.47 6.98 -8.20
CA LEU A 92 -11.08 6.66 -8.57
C LEU A 92 -10.08 7.27 -7.59
N LYS A 93 -10.34 8.48 -7.07
CA LYS A 93 -9.53 9.07 -6.01
C LYS A 93 -9.61 8.23 -4.72
N GLY A 94 -10.78 7.68 -4.41
CA GLY A 94 -11.02 6.72 -3.34
C GLY A 94 -10.17 5.46 -3.49
N ILE A 95 -10.20 4.87 -4.69
CA ILE A 95 -9.39 3.71 -5.06
C ILE A 95 -7.90 3.99 -4.90
N ALA A 96 -7.45 5.20 -5.26
CA ALA A 96 -6.06 5.61 -5.15
C ALA A 96 -5.61 6.03 -3.73
N GLN A 97 -6.53 6.15 -2.75
CA GLN A 97 -6.20 6.61 -1.39
C GLN A 97 -5.04 5.83 -0.74
N PRO A 98 -4.98 4.48 -0.79
CA PRO A 98 -3.90 3.75 -0.14
C PRO A 98 -2.51 4.14 -0.64
N LEU A 99 -2.37 4.47 -1.94
CA LEU A 99 -1.11 4.95 -2.50
C LEU A 99 -0.79 6.39 -2.08
N LEU A 100 -1.80 7.25 -2.00
CA LEU A 100 -1.64 8.64 -1.53
C LEU A 100 -1.22 8.68 -0.06
N ASP A 101 -1.85 7.86 0.77
CA ASP A 101 -1.50 7.69 2.18
C ASP A 101 -0.08 7.13 2.30
N LEU A 102 0.27 6.12 1.51
CA LEU A 102 1.61 5.56 1.52
C LEU A 102 2.68 6.59 1.15
N ARG A 103 2.43 7.40 0.12
CA ARG A 103 3.33 8.50 -0.28
C ARG A 103 3.55 9.50 0.86
N SER A 104 2.48 9.85 1.59
CA SER A 104 2.58 10.77 2.73
C SER A 104 3.36 10.18 3.91
N ARG A 105 3.22 8.87 4.14
CA ARG A 105 3.81 8.16 5.28
C ARG A 105 5.27 7.80 5.09
N CYS A 106 5.63 7.39 3.88
CA CYS A 106 6.96 6.82 3.62
C CYS A 106 7.96 7.85 3.10
N ASN A 107 7.53 9.10 2.85
CA ASN A 107 8.35 10.17 2.23
C ASN A 107 9.14 9.66 1.00
N THR A 108 8.64 8.59 0.38
CA THR A 108 9.43 7.79 -0.54
C THR A 108 9.38 8.48 -1.88
N SER A 109 10.57 8.88 -2.31
CA SER A 109 10.83 9.30 -3.68
C SER A 109 10.50 8.21 -4.70
N VAL A 110 10.25 6.95 -4.26
CA VAL A 110 9.77 5.83 -5.09
C VAL A 110 8.37 6.15 -5.62
N SER A 111 8.34 7.03 -6.61
CA SER A 111 7.17 7.32 -7.41
C SER A 111 7.02 6.24 -8.48
N PRO A 112 5.81 6.10 -9.07
CA PRO A 112 5.63 5.32 -10.27
C PRO A 112 6.66 5.66 -11.37
N ASP A 113 7.12 6.92 -11.46
CA ASP A 113 8.16 7.32 -12.41
C ASP A 113 9.54 6.72 -12.08
N GLN A 114 9.91 6.58 -10.81
CA GLN A 114 11.16 5.92 -10.43
C GLN A 114 11.13 4.43 -10.72
N LEU A 115 9.97 3.78 -10.51
CA LEU A 115 9.78 2.39 -10.91
C LEU A 115 9.86 2.25 -12.44
N ALA A 116 9.23 3.14 -13.19
CA ALA A 116 9.32 3.16 -14.66
C ALA A 116 10.76 3.40 -15.14
N ALA A 117 11.49 4.34 -14.52
CA ALA A 117 12.90 4.59 -14.81
C ALA A 117 13.78 3.37 -14.48
N LEU A 118 13.52 2.67 -13.37
CA LEU A 118 14.19 1.42 -13.02
C LEU A 118 13.93 0.34 -14.08
N PHE A 119 12.67 0.13 -14.49
CA PHE A 119 12.34 -0.83 -15.54
C PHE A 119 13.06 -0.50 -16.86
N ASN A 120 13.07 0.77 -17.26
CA ASN A 120 13.80 1.23 -18.44
C ASN A 120 15.31 0.96 -18.33
N ALA A 121 15.91 1.20 -17.15
CA ALA A 121 17.32 0.96 -16.90
C ALA A 121 17.69 -0.54 -16.90
N LEU A 122 16.76 -1.43 -16.52
CA LEU A 122 16.96 -2.88 -16.53
C LEU A 122 16.74 -3.51 -17.92
N SER A 123 15.99 -2.84 -18.79
CA SER A 123 15.71 -3.30 -20.16
C SER A 123 16.82 -2.97 -21.17
N ASN A 124 17.90 -2.34 -20.74
CA ASN A 124 19.02 -1.88 -21.55
C ASN A 124 20.35 -2.48 -21.05
#